data_AF-A0A2D3C7S4-F1
#
_entry.id   AF-A0A2D3C7S4-F1
#
_cell.length_a   1.000
_cell.length_b   1.000
_cell.length_c   1.000
_cell.angle_alpha   90.00
_cell.angle_beta   90.00
_cell.angle_gamma   90.00
#
_symmetry.space_group_name_H-M   'P 1'
#
loop_
_entity.id
_entity.type
_entity.pdbx_description
1 polymer ?
#
loop_
_entity_poly.entity_id
_entity_poly.type
_entity_poly.pdbx_seq_one_letter_code
_entity_poly.pdbx_strand_id
1 'polypeptide(L)'
;MYSKHMIILLCFLLAGLFILPVSADVMPPGYKAVERTVFIENVEEYPNVVFVGNIQGPVIQCKNPYVIYPNTTLTQFYKANNLTIYAIDRSYFEKYGLENLDLKSGTEFYSCSFPINPDWYSTTIVNPVNREEINYSVAGFKDNHLILYMSYKKSVRSGLPDKIEHFDPPQIDGLYKNIGTSSNDIDSSGSSNSLESSMFSNILRDIYDFFSNLFRIFVI
;
A
#
# COMPACT_ATOMS: atom_id res chain seq x y z
N MET A 1 45.69 -29.15 -30.46
CA MET A 1 44.60 -28.57 -31.27
C MET A 1 43.31 -29.27 -30.88
N TYR A 2 42.35 -28.57 -30.27
CA TYR A 2 41.04 -29.16 -30.00
C TYR A 2 40.27 -29.33 -31.31
N SER A 3 39.61 -30.48 -31.48
CA SER A 3 38.75 -30.73 -32.64
C SER A 3 37.59 -29.74 -32.64
N LYS A 4 37.22 -29.19 -33.80
CA LYS A 4 36.09 -28.25 -33.96
C LYS A 4 34.79 -28.78 -33.36
N HIS A 5 34.62 -30.10 -33.35
CA HIS A 5 33.46 -30.77 -32.74
C HIS A 5 33.40 -30.64 -31.21
N MET A 6 34.56 -30.56 -30.53
CA MET A 6 34.61 -30.45 -29.08
C MET A 6 34.15 -29.06 -28.60
N ILE A 7 34.46 -28.01 -29.36
CA ILE A 7 34.02 -26.64 -29.06
C ILE A 7 32.51 -26.52 -29.24
N ILE A 8 31.95 -27.10 -30.31
CA ILE A 8 30.49 -27.10 -30.57
C ILE A 8 29.75 -27.83 -29.44
N LEU A 9 30.24 -29.00 -29.01
CA LEU A 9 29.63 -29.75 -27.90
C LEU A 9 29.65 -28.96 -26.59
N LEU A 10 30.76 -28.28 -26.29
CA LEU A 10 30.89 -27.43 -25.10
C LEU A 10 29.91 -26.26 -25.14
N CYS A 11 29.74 -25.60 -26.28
CA CYS A 11 28.75 -24.54 -26.46
C CYS A 11 27.31 -25.04 -26.26
N PHE A 12 26.98 -26.24 -26.76
CA PHE A 12 25.65 -26.85 -26.53
C PHE A 12 25.42 -27.20 -25.06
N LEU A 13 26.44 -27.70 -24.37
CA LEU A 13 26.34 -28.03 -22.95
C LEU A 13 26.19 -26.78 -22.09
N LEU A 14 26.94 -25.70 -22.40
CA LEU A 14 26.77 -24.39 -21.77
C LEU A 14 25.38 -23.79 -22.08
N ALA A 15 24.90 -23.88 -23.32
CA ALA A 15 23.56 -23.40 -23.68
C ALA A 15 22.44 -24.14 -22.91
N GLY A 16 22.60 -25.45 -22.68
CA GLY A 16 21.68 -26.24 -21.86
C GLY A 16 21.63 -25.80 -20.40
N LEU A 17 22.75 -25.31 -19.84
CA LEU A 17 22.82 -24.78 -18.48
C LEU A 17 22.09 -23.43 -18.32
N PHE A 18 21.80 -22.72 -19.41
CA PHE A 18 21.03 -21.47 -19.39
C PHE A 18 19.52 -21.68 -19.56
N ILE A 19 19.03 -22.91 -19.77
CA ILE A 19 17.59 -23.21 -19.79
C ILE A 19 17.13 -23.39 -18.33
N LEU A 20 17.00 -22.29 -17.61
CA LEU A 20 16.32 -22.30 -16.31
C LEU A 20 14.82 -22.58 -16.54
N PRO A 21 14.20 -23.50 -15.79
CA PRO A 21 12.76 -23.71 -15.89
C PRO A 21 12.05 -22.44 -15.42
N VAL A 22 11.54 -21.64 -16.36
CA VAL A 22 10.65 -20.53 -16.03
C VAL A 22 9.29 -21.13 -15.71
N SER A 23 8.97 -21.25 -14.42
CA SER A 23 7.62 -21.56 -13.99
C SER A 23 6.79 -20.30 -14.12
N ALA A 24 6.08 -20.18 -15.24
CA ALA A 24 5.01 -19.20 -15.37
C ALA A 24 3.84 -19.63 -14.48
N ASP A 25 3.16 -18.67 -13.87
CA ASP A 25 1.93 -18.90 -13.14
C ASP A 25 0.83 -19.29 -14.14
N VAL A 26 0.54 -20.59 -14.25
CA VAL A 26 -0.46 -21.10 -15.19
C VAL A 26 -1.83 -21.05 -14.54
N MET A 27 -2.74 -20.31 -15.15
CA MET A 27 -4.15 -20.35 -14.75
C MET A 27 -4.78 -21.68 -15.20
N PRO A 28 -5.41 -22.45 -14.29
CA PRO A 28 -6.06 -23.70 -14.68
C PRO A 28 -7.17 -23.47 -15.72
N PRO A 29 -7.39 -24.42 -16.65
CA PRO A 29 -8.52 -24.35 -17.57
C PRO A 29 -9.85 -24.16 -16.83
N GLY A 30 -10.73 -23.29 -17.34
CA GLY A 30 -12.00 -22.97 -16.70
C GLY A 30 -11.94 -21.93 -15.59
N TYR A 31 -10.78 -21.28 -15.39
CA TYR A 31 -10.61 -20.14 -14.50
C TYR A 31 -10.29 -18.85 -15.27
N LYS A 32 -10.56 -17.71 -14.64
CA LYS A 32 -10.18 -16.37 -15.09
C LYS A 32 -9.66 -15.55 -13.91
N ALA A 33 -8.86 -14.53 -14.21
CA ALA A 33 -8.47 -13.52 -13.23
C ALA A 33 -9.62 -12.53 -13.01
N VAL A 34 -9.80 -12.11 -11.76
CA VAL A 34 -10.58 -10.94 -11.38
C VAL A 34 -9.60 -9.85 -10.98
N GLU A 35 -9.57 -8.77 -11.76
CA GLU A 35 -8.78 -7.59 -11.45
C GLU A 35 -9.32 -6.95 -10.17
N ARG A 36 -8.43 -6.53 -9.27
CA ARG A 36 -8.82 -5.87 -8.03
C ARG A 36 -8.08 -4.55 -7.89
N THR A 37 -8.81 -3.54 -7.46
CA THR A 37 -8.25 -2.23 -7.10
C THR A 37 -8.72 -1.90 -5.69
N VAL A 38 -7.77 -1.55 -4.82
CA VAL A 38 -8.04 -1.30 -3.40
C VAL A 38 -7.52 0.06 -2.99
N PHE A 39 -8.32 0.83 -2.26
CA PHE A 39 -7.99 2.16 -1.79
C PHE A 39 -8.23 2.30 -0.28
N ILE A 40 -7.62 3.33 0.31
CA ILE A 40 -8.04 3.88 1.61
C ILE A 40 -8.54 5.30 1.34
N GLU A 41 -9.84 5.55 1.51
CA GLU A 41 -10.47 6.73 0.90
C GLU A 41 -10.40 8.01 1.76
N ASN A 42 -10.38 7.90 3.10
CA ASN A 42 -10.48 9.04 4.01
C ASN A 42 -9.16 9.35 4.75
N VAL A 43 -8.02 9.10 4.12
CA VAL A 43 -6.70 9.32 4.76
C VAL A 43 -6.46 10.81 5.06
N GLU A 44 -7.06 11.71 4.28
CA GLU A 44 -7.01 13.16 4.45
C GLU A 44 -7.75 13.67 5.69
N GLU A 45 -8.67 12.89 6.26
CA GLU A 45 -9.34 13.24 7.52
C GLU A 45 -8.41 13.15 8.74
N TYR A 46 -7.20 12.60 8.55
CA TYR A 46 -6.19 12.39 9.59
C TYR A 46 -4.91 13.18 9.27
N PRO A 47 -4.93 14.52 9.31
CA PRO A 47 -3.81 15.35 8.86
C PRO A 47 -2.54 15.13 9.69
N ASN A 48 -2.65 14.73 10.96
CA ASN A 48 -1.51 14.47 11.84
C ASN A 48 -0.94 13.05 11.71
N VAL A 49 -1.44 12.26 10.75
CA VAL A 49 -1.06 10.87 10.54
C VAL A 49 -0.50 10.68 9.14
N VAL A 50 0.54 9.86 9.03
CA VAL A 50 1.07 9.37 7.76
C VAL A 50 0.78 7.87 7.68
N PHE A 51 0.09 7.46 6.62
CA PHE A 51 -0.20 6.06 6.35
C PHE A 51 0.90 5.46 5.48
N VAL A 52 1.43 4.31 5.89
CA VAL A 52 2.54 3.63 5.23
C VAL A 52 2.17 2.19 4.94
N GLY A 53 2.23 1.79 3.67
CA GLY A 53 2.14 0.40 3.26
C GLY A 53 3.51 -0.25 3.32
N ASN A 54 3.66 -1.38 4.00
CA ASN A 54 4.90 -2.15 4.08
C ASN A 54 4.69 -3.51 3.45
N ILE A 55 5.48 -3.83 2.43
CA ILE A 55 5.35 -5.08 1.69
C ILE A 55 6.47 -6.03 2.12
N GLN A 56 6.09 -7.24 2.53
CA GLN A 56 7.01 -8.30 2.96
C GLN A 56 6.66 -9.60 2.27
N GLY A 57 7.65 -10.33 1.75
CA GLY A 57 7.39 -11.61 1.11
C GLY A 57 8.59 -12.19 0.39
N PRO A 58 8.46 -13.40 -0.15
CA PRO A 58 9.59 -14.14 -0.74
C PRO A 58 10.11 -13.52 -2.04
N VAL A 59 9.33 -12.66 -2.70
CA VAL A 59 9.71 -12.01 -3.97
C VAL A 59 10.35 -10.65 -3.75
N ILE A 60 10.21 -10.06 -2.55
CA ILE A 60 10.80 -8.77 -2.23
C ILE A 60 12.14 -8.99 -1.51
N GLN A 61 13.22 -8.49 -2.09
CA GLN A 61 14.58 -8.66 -1.54
C GLN A 61 14.93 -7.64 -0.42
N CYS A 62 14.14 -6.57 -0.23
CA CYS A 62 14.42 -5.48 0.73
C CYS A 62 13.15 -4.97 1.45
N LYS A 63 13.27 -4.12 2.48
CA LYS A 63 12.12 -3.37 2.99
C LYS A 63 11.58 -2.49 1.85
N ASN A 64 10.29 -2.60 1.53
CA ASN A 64 9.65 -1.81 0.48
C ASN A 64 8.44 -1.04 1.04
N PRO A 65 8.67 -0.08 1.95
CA PRO A 65 7.61 0.77 2.46
C PRO A 65 7.26 1.86 1.45
N TYR A 66 5.99 2.29 1.42
CA TYR A 66 5.53 3.40 0.61
C TYR A 66 4.47 4.22 1.36
N VAL A 67 4.45 5.53 1.12
CA VAL A 67 3.41 6.42 1.67
C VAL A 67 2.12 6.22 0.88
N ILE A 68 1.01 6.12 1.60
CA ILE A 68 -0.33 5.99 1.03
C ILE A 68 -0.96 7.38 0.99
N TYR A 69 -1.24 7.85 -0.24
CA TYR A 69 -1.94 9.10 -0.49
C TYR A 69 -3.42 8.86 -0.78
N PRO A 70 -4.27 9.89 -0.65
CA PRO A 70 -5.67 9.81 -1.08
C PRO A 70 -5.79 9.27 -2.51
N ASN A 71 -6.79 8.43 -2.75
CA ASN A 71 -7.09 7.87 -4.08
C ASN A 71 -5.94 7.09 -4.74
N THR A 72 -4.95 6.64 -3.97
CA THR A 72 -3.85 5.83 -4.48
C THR A 72 -4.16 4.35 -4.31
N THR A 73 -4.05 3.59 -5.41
CA THR A 73 -4.23 2.14 -5.39
C THR A 73 -3.16 1.47 -4.53
N LEU A 74 -3.59 0.69 -3.54
CA LEU A 74 -2.71 -0.15 -2.74
C LEU A 74 -2.07 -1.23 -3.62
N THR A 75 -0.84 -1.61 -3.30
CA THR A 75 -0.12 -2.68 -3.99
C THR A 75 0.58 -3.60 -3.01
N GLN A 76 0.71 -4.86 -3.39
CA GLN A 76 1.62 -5.83 -2.75
C GLN A 76 2.71 -6.34 -3.70
N PHE A 77 2.81 -5.76 -4.90
CA PHE A 77 3.68 -6.12 -6.04
C PHE A 77 3.54 -7.55 -6.59
N TYR A 78 3.33 -8.56 -5.75
CA TYR A 78 3.23 -9.96 -6.14
C TYR A 78 2.36 -10.74 -5.13
N LYS A 79 1.55 -11.67 -5.63
CA LYS A 79 0.57 -12.46 -4.85
C LYS A 79 1.09 -13.23 -3.64
N ALA A 80 2.38 -13.56 -3.61
CA ALA A 80 3.01 -14.27 -2.49
C ALA A 80 3.53 -13.31 -1.40
N ASN A 81 3.47 -12.00 -1.63
CA ASN A 81 3.81 -11.01 -0.64
C ASN A 81 2.60 -10.66 0.23
N ASN A 82 2.87 -10.08 1.38
CA ASN A 82 1.90 -9.54 2.31
C ASN A 82 2.07 -8.02 2.37
N LEU A 83 0.95 -7.30 2.37
CA LEU A 83 0.88 -5.87 2.64
C LEU A 83 0.37 -5.64 4.07
N THR A 84 1.16 -4.93 4.87
CA THR A 84 0.73 -4.42 6.18
C THR A 84 0.64 -2.91 6.12
N ILE A 85 -0.48 -2.35 6.58
CA ILE A 85 -0.67 -0.90 6.66
C ILE A 85 -0.35 -0.43 8.07
N TYR A 86 0.45 0.62 8.16
CA TYR A 86 0.81 1.30 9.39
C TYR A 86 0.28 2.73 9.35
N ALA A 87 -0.15 3.23 10.51
CA ALA A 87 -0.38 4.64 10.74
C ALA A 87 0.67 5.16 11.74
N ILE A 88 1.26 6.29 11.40
CA ILE A 88 2.43 6.86 12.07
C ILE A 88 2.15 8.32 12.36
N ASP A 89 2.53 8.78 13.54
CA ASP A 89 2.50 10.21 13.84
C ASP A 89 3.33 11.00 12.81
N ARG A 90 2.76 12.09 12.28
CA ARG A 90 3.41 12.88 11.23
C ARG A 90 4.74 13.48 11.69
N SER A 91 4.81 13.98 12.92
CA SER A 91 6.05 14.61 13.44
C SER A 91 7.17 13.56 13.58
N TYR A 92 6.81 12.35 14.00
CA TYR A 92 7.74 11.22 14.02
C TYR A 92 8.20 10.86 12.60
N PHE A 93 7.26 10.74 11.66
CA PHE A 93 7.56 10.43 10.26
C PHE A 93 8.50 11.47 9.63
N GLU A 94 8.23 12.75 9.82
CA GLU A 94 9.05 13.85 9.28
C GLU A 94 10.46 13.89 9.87
N LYS A 95 10.61 13.51 11.15
CA LYS A 95 11.91 13.46 11.82
C LYS A 95 12.81 12.33 11.32
N TYR A 96 12.25 11.14 11.12
CA TYR A 96 13.04 9.94 10.79
C TYR A 96 13.08 9.64 9.29
N GLY A 97 12.05 10.00 8.53
CA GLY A 97 11.93 9.63 7.12
C GLY A 97 11.55 8.17 6.92
N LEU A 98 10.98 7.85 5.75
CA LEU A 98 10.40 6.54 5.41
C LEU A 98 11.43 5.40 5.49
N GLU A 99 12.67 5.67 5.06
CA GLU A 99 13.78 4.74 4.95
C GLU A 99 14.36 4.30 6.30
N ASN A 100 14.20 5.12 7.34
CA ASN A 100 14.75 4.85 8.67
C ASN A 100 13.71 4.27 9.65
N LEU A 101 12.46 4.07 9.20
CA LEU A 101 11.42 3.49 10.05
C LEU A 101 11.66 2.00 10.28
N ASP A 102 11.71 1.59 11.55
CA ASP A 102 11.73 0.17 11.91
C ASP A 102 10.32 -0.40 12.20
N LEU A 103 9.51 -0.50 11.14
CA LEU A 103 8.11 -0.95 11.19
C LEU A 103 7.88 -2.36 11.79
N LYS A 104 8.93 -3.16 11.97
CA LYS A 104 8.83 -4.51 12.56
C LYS A 104 8.91 -4.51 14.09
N SER A 105 9.63 -3.55 14.67
CA SER A 105 9.97 -3.56 16.10
C SER A 105 9.45 -2.32 16.84
N GLY A 106 9.06 -1.27 16.13
CA GLY A 106 8.66 -0.01 16.74
C GLY A 106 7.31 -0.08 17.46
N THR A 107 7.28 0.46 18.67
CA THR A 107 6.07 0.66 19.50
C THR A 107 5.25 1.88 19.08
N GLU A 108 5.84 2.76 18.26
CA GLU A 108 5.27 4.05 17.84
C GLU A 108 4.30 3.93 16.66
N PHE A 109 3.95 2.72 16.24
CA PHE A 109 3.17 2.47 15.03
C PHE A 109 1.86 1.75 15.32
N TYR A 110 0.83 2.16 14.60
CA TYR A 110 -0.49 1.56 14.67
C TYR A 110 -0.67 0.66 13.46
N SER A 111 -0.71 -0.65 13.66
CA SER A 111 -0.82 -1.62 12.57
C SER A 111 -2.27 -2.03 12.32
N CYS A 112 -2.62 -2.24 11.05
CA CYS A 112 -3.90 -2.87 10.71
C CYS A 112 -3.94 -4.32 11.24
N SER A 113 -5.07 -4.70 11.83
CA SER A 113 -5.24 -6.02 12.46
C SER A 113 -5.58 -7.16 11.49
N PHE A 114 -5.91 -6.86 10.24
CA PHE A 114 -6.30 -7.86 9.24
C PHE A 114 -5.53 -7.69 7.92
N PRO A 115 -5.31 -8.81 7.19
CA PRO A 115 -4.61 -8.76 5.91
C PRO A 115 -5.47 -8.08 4.84
N ILE A 116 -4.90 -7.09 4.17
CA ILE A 116 -5.48 -6.49 2.96
C ILE A 116 -4.86 -7.16 1.76
N ASN A 117 -5.69 -7.72 0.88
CA ASN A 117 -5.24 -8.29 -0.38
C ASN A 117 -5.60 -7.37 -1.56
N PRO A 118 -4.68 -6.49 -1.99
CA PRO A 118 -4.90 -5.62 -3.13
C PRO A 118 -4.77 -6.31 -4.49
N ASP A 119 -4.35 -7.58 -4.51
CA ASP A 119 -4.03 -8.27 -5.76
C ASP A 119 -5.25 -8.95 -6.38
N TRP A 120 -5.09 -9.33 -7.65
CA TRP A 120 -6.09 -10.10 -8.38
C TRP A 120 -6.28 -11.48 -7.73
N TYR A 121 -7.39 -12.12 -8.05
CA TYR A 121 -7.65 -13.50 -7.65
C TYR A 121 -8.27 -14.30 -8.79
N SER A 122 -8.10 -15.62 -8.76
CA SER A 122 -8.73 -16.49 -9.76
C SER A 122 -10.13 -16.91 -9.31
N THR A 123 -11.04 -16.99 -10.28
CA THR A 123 -12.39 -17.55 -10.11
C THR A 123 -12.74 -18.40 -11.32
N THR A 124 -13.75 -19.26 -11.20
CA THR A 124 -14.29 -20.00 -12.34
C THR A 124 -14.84 -19.06 -13.42
N ILE A 125 -14.70 -19.40 -14.70
CA ILE A 125 -15.19 -18.59 -15.84
C ILE A 125 -16.69 -18.28 -15.79
N VAL A 126 -17.49 -19.12 -15.12
CA VAL A 126 -18.93 -18.92 -14.95
C VAL A 126 -19.27 -17.80 -13.96
N ASN A 127 -18.32 -17.37 -13.13
CA ASN A 127 -18.51 -16.22 -12.24
C ASN A 127 -18.57 -14.96 -13.12
N PRO A 128 -19.64 -14.16 -13.07
CA PRO A 128 -19.77 -13.00 -13.95
C PRO A 128 -18.82 -11.85 -13.59
N VAL A 129 -18.23 -11.83 -12.38
CA VAL A 129 -17.33 -10.75 -11.94
C VAL A 129 -16.02 -10.75 -12.74
N ASN A 130 -15.62 -9.58 -13.25
CA ASN A 130 -14.34 -9.38 -13.93
C ASN A 130 -13.40 -8.44 -13.19
N ARG A 131 -13.97 -7.48 -12.45
CA ARG A 131 -13.22 -6.48 -11.70
C ARG A 131 -13.90 -6.19 -10.37
N GLU A 132 -13.11 -5.95 -9.34
CA GLU A 132 -13.54 -5.42 -8.05
C GLU A 132 -12.82 -4.11 -7.74
N GLU A 133 -13.58 -3.14 -7.26
CA GLU A 133 -13.08 -1.92 -6.63
C GLU A 133 -13.49 -1.97 -5.16
N ILE A 134 -12.53 -1.85 -4.25
CA ILE A 134 -12.75 -1.95 -2.81
C ILE A 134 -12.17 -0.71 -2.14
N ASN A 135 -13.00 0.03 -1.41
CA ASN A 135 -12.51 1.11 -0.57
C ASN A 135 -12.55 0.67 0.89
N TYR A 136 -11.43 0.89 1.55
CA TYR A 136 -11.35 0.88 3.00
C TYR A 136 -11.41 2.31 3.52
N SER A 137 -11.85 2.45 4.76
CA SER A 137 -11.81 3.72 5.48
C SER A 137 -11.26 3.49 6.86
N VAL A 138 -10.59 4.51 7.38
CA VAL A 138 -10.07 4.55 8.74
C VAL A 138 -11.24 4.87 9.67
N ALA A 139 -11.61 3.90 10.51
CA ALA A 139 -12.53 4.14 11.61
C ALA A 139 -11.84 4.94 12.72
N GLY A 140 -10.57 4.63 12.99
CA GLY A 140 -9.69 5.33 13.93
C GLY A 140 -8.66 4.39 14.53
N PHE A 141 -8.28 4.63 15.77
CA PHE A 141 -7.21 3.93 16.47
C PHE A 141 -7.69 3.39 17.81
N LYS A 142 -7.13 2.26 18.24
CA LYS A 142 -7.39 1.64 19.55
C LYS A 142 -6.26 0.69 19.93
N ASP A 143 -5.76 0.76 21.17
CA ASP A 143 -4.79 -0.20 21.71
C ASP A 143 -3.57 -0.46 20.78
N ASN A 144 -2.97 0.58 20.21
CA ASN A 144 -1.89 0.48 19.22
C ASN A 144 -2.27 -0.21 17.89
N HIS A 145 -3.56 -0.28 17.57
CA HIS A 145 -4.08 -0.79 16.30
C HIS A 145 -4.72 0.31 15.46
N LEU A 146 -4.45 0.27 14.16
CA LEU A 146 -5.19 1.00 13.14
C LEU A 146 -6.44 0.19 12.80
N ILE A 147 -7.61 0.79 13.00
CA ILE A 147 -8.90 0.17 12.69
C ILE A 147 -9.35 0.64 11.32
N LEU A 148 -9.24 -0.26 10.34
CA LEU A 148 -9.82 -0.10 9.01
C LEU A 148 -11.12 -0.89 8.92
N TYR A 149 -12.01 -0.45 8.04
CA TYR A 149 -13.18 -1.22 7.63
C TYR A 149 -13.40 -1.02 6.13
N MET A 150 -13.97 -2.03 5.46
CA MET A 150 -14.41 -1.87 4.07
C MET A 150 -15.64 -0.97 4.10
N SER A 151 -15.61 0.19 3.46
CA SER A 151 -16.73 1.14 3.38
C SER A 151 -17.57 0.94 2.11
N TYR A 152 -16.90 0.51 1.04
CA TYR A 152 -17.50 0.39 -0.28
C TYR A 152 -16.89 -0.75 -1.08
N LYS A 153 -17.74 -1.46 -1.83
CA LYS A 153 -17.31 -2.46 -2.81
C LYS A 153 -18.16 -2.38 -4.07
N LYS A 154 -17.50 -2.31 -5.22
CA LYS A 154 -18.12 -2.45 -6.54
C LYS A 154 -17.56 -3.66 -7.28
N SER A 155 -18.46 -4.54 -7.71
CA SER A 155 -18.13 -5.67 -8.57
C SER A 155 -18.69 -5.44 -9.97
N VAL A 156 -17.79 -5.28 -10.95
CA VAL A 156 -18.13 -5.14 -12.36
C VAL A 156 -18.38 -6.51 -12.97
N ARG A 157 -19.57 -6.70 -13.55
CA ARG A 157 -20.04 -8.02 -13.99
C ARG A 157 -20.32 -8.04 -15.50
N SER A 158 -19.78 -9.04 -16.21
CA SER A 158 -20.06 -9.24 -17.64
C SER A 158 -21.53 -9.51 -17.89
N GLY A 159 -22.19 -8.66 -18.69
CA GLY A 159 -23.57 -8.86 -19.14
C GLY A 159 -24.62 -8.76 -18.03
N LEU A 160 -24.23 -8.30 -16.84
CA LEU A 160 -25.11 -8.06 -15.71
C LEU A 160 -24.87 -6.63 -15.20
N PRO A 161 -25.86 -6.00 -14.55
CA PRO A 161 -25.63 -4.75 -13.84
C PRO A 161 -24.50 -4.89 -12.81
N ASP A 162 -23.73 -3.84 -12.60
CA ASP A 162 -22.73 -3.79 -11.53
C ASP A 162 -23.38 -4.06 -10.17
N LYS A 163 -22.67 -4.75 -9.29
CA LYS A 163 -23.08 -4.90 -7.88
C LYS A 163 -22.35 -3.85 -7.06
N ILE A 164 -23.09 -3.02 -6.33
CA ILE A 164 -22.54 -1.99 -5.45
C ILE A 164 -22.99 -2.29 -4.02
N GLU A 165 -22.05 -2.26 -3.08
CA GLU A 165 -22.26 -2.53 -1.67
C GLU A 165 -21.63 -1.41 -0.85
N HIS A 166 -22.35 -0.96 0.18
CA HIS A 166 -21.89 0.01 1.16
C HIS A 166 -21.94 -0.63 2.54
N PHE A 167 -21.00 -0.26 3.39
CA PHE A 167 -20.86 -0.81 4.73
C PHE A 167 -20.65 0.32 5.72
N ASP A 168 -21.36 0.25 6.84
CA ASP A 168 -21.29 1.28 7.87
C ASP A 168 -20.02 1.13 8.72
N PRO A 169 -19.50 2.24 9.28
CA PRO A 169 -18.39 2.19 10.22
C PRO A 169 -18.70 1.30 11.43
N PRO A 170 -17.73 0.50 11.90
CA PRO A 170 -17.93 -0.35 13.07
C PRO A 170 -18.11 0.50 14.33
N GLN A 171 -19.06 0.11 15.18
CA GLN A 171 -19.30 0.75 16.47
C GLN A 171 -18.39 0.11 17.52
N ILE A 172 -17.19 0.68 17.72
CA ILE A 172 -16.19 0.17 18.67
C ILE A 172 -15.97 1.19 19.78
N ASP A 173 -16.28 0.80 21.01
CA ASP A 173 -16.06 1.65 22.19
C ASP A 173 -14.58 1.97 22.38
N GLY A 174 -14.29 3.22 22.75
CA GLY A 174 -12.94 3.69 23.05
C GLY A 174 -12.06 3.94 21.82
N LEU A 175 -12.65 3.99 20.63
CA LEU A 175 -11.93 4.36 19.41
C LEU A 175 -11.64 5.88 19.41
N TYR A 176 -10.41 6.25 19.06
CA TYR A 176 -9.96 7.64 19.00
C TYR A 176 -9.45 8.02 17.61
N LYS A 177 -9.48 9.31 17.28
CA LYS A 177 -9.13 9.83 15.94
C LYS A 177 -7.70 10.36 15.80
N ASN A 178 -6.97 10.56 16.90
CA ASN A 178 -5.64 11.15 16.89
C ASN A 178 -4.60 10.23 17.54
N ILE A 179 -3.45 10.04 16.89
CA ILE A 179 -2.32 9.32 17.48
C ILE A 179 -1.64 10.23 18.53
N GLY A 180 -1.15 9.67 19.63
CA GLY A 180 -0.31 10.38 20.61
C GLY A 180 -1.05 11.12 21.73
N THR A 181 -2.38 11.27 21.65
CA THR A 181 -3.19 11.81 22.76
C THR A 181 -3.68 10.66 23.64
N SER A 182 -2.79 10.09 24.45
CA SER A 182 -3.21 9.24 25.57
C SER A 182 -4.08 10.07 26.52
N SER A 183 -5.16 9.50 27.03
CA SER A 183 -6.30 10.11 27.74
C SER A 183 -6.00 10.87 29.06
N ASN A 184 -4.84 11.50 29.22
CA ASN A 184 -4.47 12.27 30.40
C ASN A 184 -4.72 13.78 30.30
N ASP A 185 -5.13 14.30 29.13
CA ASP A 185 -5.47 15.72 28.99
C ASP A 185 -6.99 15.92 28.98
N ILE A 186 -7.60 15.75 30.16
CA ILE A 186 -8.83 16.48 30.50
C ILE A 186 -8.39 17.67 31.35
N ASP A 187 -8.74 18.86 30.83
CA ASP A 187 -8.60 20.20 31.40
C ASP A 187 -7.21 20.85 31.46
N SER A 188 -6.86 21.57 30.39
CA SER A 188 -6.62 23.02 30.55
C SER A 188 -6.78 23.77 29.23
N SER A 189 -7.57 24.84 29.32
CA SER A 189 -7.85 25.80 28.25
C SER A 189 -6.68 26.76 28.01
N GLY A 190 -6.46 27.12 26.75
CA GLY A 190 -6.07 28.49 26.36
C GLY A 190 -4.66 28.66 25.82
N SER A 191 -4.57 28.90 24.50
CA SER A 191 -4.01 30.13 23.92
C SER A 191 -3.59 29.89 22.47
N SER A 192 -4.26 30.59 21.57
CA SER A 192 -3.92 30.79 20.16
C SER A 192 -2.45 31.14 19.94
N ASN A 193 -1.85 30.67 18.84
CA ASN A 193 -0.82 31.43 18.14
C ASN A 193 -0.82 31.14 16.62
N SER A 194 -0.96 32.22 15.86
CA SER A 194 -1.13 32.32 14.41
C SER A 194 0.20 32.30 13.65
N LEU A 195 1.06 31.29 13.88
CA LEU A 195 2.39 31.20 13.25
C LEU A 195 2.55 30.08 12.21
N GLU A 196 1.62 29.13 12.13
CA GLU A 196 1.77 27.98 11.22
C GLU A 196 1.48 28.31 9.76
N SER A 197 0.66 29.32 9.46
CA SER A 197 0.23 29.60 8.08
C SER A 197 1.36 30.06 7.16
N SER A 198 2.44 30.67 7.66
CA SER A 198 3.55 31.14 6.83
C SER A 198 4.62 30.08 6.59
N MET A 199 4.66 29.01 7.38
CA MET A 199 5.63 27.92 7.20
C MET A 199 5.15 26.94 6.14
N PHE A 200 3.85 26.61 6.14
CA PHE A 200 3.26 25.73 5.13
C PHE A 200 3.30 26.30 3.71
N SER A 201 3.19 27.62 3.54
CA SER A 201 3.29 28.24 2.21
C SER A 201 4.70 28.15 1.61
N ASN A 202 5.73 28.15 2.45
CA ASN A 202 7.11 28.08 1.98
C ASN A 202 7.50 26.64 1.61
N ILE A 203 7.05 25.65 2.38
CA ILE A 203 7.31 24.23 2.09
C ILE A 203 6.63 23.79 0.77
N LEU A 204 5.38 24.22 0.52
CA LEU A 204 4.69 23.88 -0.73
C LEU A 204 5.36 24.51 -1.96
N ARG A 205 5.97 25.69 -1.80
CA ARG A 205 6.71 26.36 -2.88
C ARG A 205 8.03 25.65 -3.20
N ASP A 206 8.76 25.22 -2.17
CA ASP A 206 10.02 24.50 -2.33
C ASP A 206 9.82 23.11 -2.96
N ILE A 207 8.72 22.42 -2.62
CA ILE A 207 8.34 21.15 -3.24
C ILE A 207 8.00 21.34 -4.73
N TYR A 208 7.25 22.40 -5.08
CA TYR A 208 6.89 22.68 -6.46
C TYR A 208 8.13 22.97 -7.33
N ASP A 209 9.08 23.77 -6.81
CA ASP A 209 10.32 24.10 -7.52
C ASP A 209 11.24 22.87 -7.71
N PHE A 210 11.23 21.93 -6.76
CA PHE A 210 11.96 20.67 -6.89
C PHE A 210 11.41 19.79 -8.03
N PHE A 211 10.10 19.58 -8.09
CA PHE A 211 9.48 18.76 -9.15
C PHE A 211 9.55 19.43 -10.53
N SER A 212 9.44 20.76 -10.59
CA SER A 212 9.66 21.58 -11.79
C SER A 212 11.05 21.35 -12.41
N ASN A 213 12.09 21.30 -11.58
CA ASN A 213 13.46 21.05 -12.05
C ASN A 213 13.71 19.58 -12.39
N LEU A 214 13.08 18.64 -11.67
CA LEU A 214 13.21 17.22 -11.96
C LEU A 214 12.65 16.87 -13.35
N PHE A 215 11.52 17.48 -13.75
CA PHE A 215 10.95 17.27 -15.08
C PHE A 215 11.81 17.81 -16.24
N ARG A 216 12.68 18.81 -15.99
CA ARG A 216 13.61 19.32 -17.01
C ARG A 216 14.78 18.37 -17.29
N ILE A 217 15.08 17.43 -16.39
CA ILE A 217 16.20 16.50 -16.53
C ILE A 217 15.80 15.25 -17.36
N PHE A 218 14.51 14.91 -17.41
CA PHE A 218 14.01 13.73 -18.12
C PHE A 218 13.50 14.00 -19.55
N VAL A 219 13.70 15.21 -20.07
CA VAL A 219 13.38 15.59 -21.46
C VAL A 219 14.66 16.03 -22.16
N ILE A 220 15.57 15.08 -22.40
CA ILE A 220 16.65 15.13 -23.40
C ILE A 220 16.76 13.75 -24.03
#